data_AF-A0A4Q5WI79-F1
#
_entry.id   AF-A0A4Q5WI79-F1
#
_cell.length_a   1.000
_cell.length_b   1.000
_cell.length_c   1.000
_cell.angle_alpha   90.00
_cell.angle_beta   90.00
_cell.angle_gamma   90.00
#
_symmetry.space_group_name_H-M   'P 1'
#
loop_
_entity.id
_entity.type
_entity.pdbx_description
1 polymer ?
#
loop_
_entity_poly.entity_id
_entity_poly.type
_entity_poly.pdbx_seq_one_letter_code
_entity_poly.pdbx_strand_id
1 'polypeptide(L)'
;MRSFRTSGAPAKAIASADTLNKKIQGTRATPPPKAVDGEEAAQARSVSQKSFEMVQAHFSTLLGDLAAAPAYAPAEEELTLSVLQARADAMKAANTAVVPLEAELTASLLRRDIAFYAEGTGLVDTALAVKEYIGSLDRAKVPAAVGAAKFKFRNFRDRLEKAGLA
;
A
#
# COMPACT_ATOMS: atom_id res chain seq x y z
N MET A 1 -17.58 -9.83 19.50
CA MET A 1 -18.24 -11.08 19.03
C MET A 1 -18.93 -11.89 20.12
N ARG A 2 -18.27 -12.24 21.24
CA ARG A 2 -18.91 -13.04 22.30
C ARG A 2 -20.17 -12.36 22.86
N SER A 3 -20.11 -11.05 23.14
CA SER A 3 -21.27 -10.24 23.57
C SER A 3 -22.46 -10.34 22.61
N PHE A 4 -22.24 -10.26 21.28
CA PHE A 4 -23.31 -10.41 20.29
C PHE A 4 -23.88 -11.83 20.18
N ARG A 5 -23.09 -12.87 20.49
CA ARG A 5 -23.59 -14.25 20.56
C ARG A 5 -24.50 -14.49 21.76
N THR A 6 -24.23 -13.79 22.86
CA THR A 6 -24.98 -13.92 24.11
C THR A 6 -26.13 -12.93 24.24
N SER A 7 -26.30 -12.02 23.26
CA SER A 7 -27.31 -10.96 23.33
C SER A 7 -28.74 -11.43 23.03
N GLY A 8 -28.92 -12.65 22.50
CA GLY A 8 -30.22 -13.14 22.03
C GLY A 8 -30.54 -12.78 20.57
N ALA A 9 -29.53 -12.30 19.81
CA ALA A 9 -29.65 -12.07 18.38
C ALA A 9 -30.00 -13.36 17.60
N PRO A 10 -30.73 -13.27 16.48
CA PRO A 10 -31.09 -14.44 15.70
C PRO A 10 -29.85 -15.14 15.13
N ALA A 11 -29.88 -16.47 15.04
CA ALA A 11 -28.75 -17.29 14.60
C ALA A 11 -28.17 -16.85 13.23
N LYS A 12 -29.03 -16.40 12.31
CA LYS A 12 -28.62 -15.87 11.01
C LYS A 12 -27.76 -14.59 11.12
N ALA A 13 -28.12 -13.67 12.02
CA ALA A 13 -27.35 -12.46 12.25
C ALA A 13 -26.00 -12.78 12.91
N ILE A 14 -25.98 -13.71 13.86
CA ILE A 14 -24.74 -14.18 14.49
C ILE A 14 -23.80 -14.82 13.45
N ALA A 15 -24.33 -15.66 12.54
CA ALA A 15 -23.53 -16.29 11.49
C ALA A 15 -22.97 -15.27 10.47
N SER A 16 -23.77 -14.26 10.12
CA SER A 16 -23.32 -13.14 9.28
C SER A 16 -22.15 -12.40 9.95
N ALA A 17 -22.35 -11.97 11.20
CA ALA A 17 -21.35 -11.25 11.97
C ALA A 17 -20.07 -12.07 12.17
N ASP A 18 -20.17 -13.38 12.42
CA ASP A 18 -19.01 -14.28 12.53
C ASP A 18 -18.24 -14.39 11.20
N THR A 19 -18.95 -14.39 10.07
CA THR A 19 -18.33 -14.39 8.74
C THR A 19 -17.58 -13.09 8.48
N LEU A 20 -18.18 -11.94 8.81
CA LEU A 20 -17.54 -10.63 8.70
C LEU A 20 -16.31 -10.51 9.61
N ASN A 21 -16.41 -10.97 10.86
CA ASN A 21 -15.27 -11.01 11.78
C ASN A 21 -14.12 -11.88 11.25
N LYS A 22 -14.43 -13.03 10.63
CA LYS A 22 -13.41 -13.86 9.98
C LYS A 22 -12.70 -13.12 8.85
N LYS A 23 -13.44 -12.38 8.01
CA LYS A 23 -12.87 -11.54 6.93
C LYS A 23 -11.95 -10.44 7.48
N ILE A 24 -12.38 -9.72 8.52
CA ILE A 24 -11.60 -8.67 9.20
C ILE A 24 -10.28 -9.25 9.75
N GLN A 25 -10.34 -10.42 10.38
CA GLN A 25 -9.17 -11.09 10.95
C GLN A 25 -8.29 -11.78 9.87
N GLY A 26 -8.82 -12.00 8.66
CA GLY A 26 -8.18 -12.76 7.59
C GLY A 26 -8.14 -14.27 7.84
N THR A 27 -9.04 -14.79 8.67
CA THR A 27 -9.16 -16.22 8.93
C THR A 27 -10.09 -16.86 7.91
N ARG A 28 -9.69 -18.02 7.37
CA ARG A 28 -10.53 -18.73 6.40
C ARG A 28 -11.66 -19.45 7.12
N ALA A 29 -12.83 -19.52 6.46
CA ALA A 29 -13.89 -20.43 6.88
C ALA A 29 -13.49 -21.90 6.65
N THR A 30 -12.85 -22.17 5.50
CA THR A 30 -12.32 -23.49 5.11
C THR A 30 -10.79 -23.50 5.19
N PRO A 31 -10.19 -24.47 5.91
CA PRO A 31 -8.74 -24.66 5.93
C PRO A 31 -8.17 -24.92 4.52
N PRO A 32 -6.91 -24.55 4.25
CA PRO A 32 -6.25 -24.95 3.01
C PRO A 32 -6.14 -26.49 2.93
N PRO A 33 -6.07 -27.06 1.72
CA PRO A 33 -5.87 -28.50 1.54
C PRO A 33 -4.57 -28.93 2.24
N LYS A 34 -4.63 -30.05 2.97
CA LYS A 34 -3.46 -30.68 3.58
C LYS A 34 -2.90 -31.71 2.59
N ALA A 35 -1.57 -31.90 2.62
CA ALA A 35 -0.94 -33.04 1.97
C ALA A 35 -1.55 -34.33 2.55
N VAL A 36 -1.84 -35.29 1.68
CA VAL A 36 -2.12 -36.68 2.06
C VAL A 36 -0.79 -37.45 2.00
N ASP A 37 -0.56 -38.43 2.88
CA ASP A 37 0.75 -39.09 3.01
C ASP A 37 1.30 -39.56 1.66
N GLY A 38 2.45 -39.00 1.26
CA GLY A 38 3.15 -39.31 0.01
C GLY A 38 2.97 -38.30 -1.12
N GLU A 39 2.08 -37.31 -1.01
CA GLU A 39 1.85 -36.28 -2.04
C GLU A 39 2.12 -34.85 -1.54
N GLU A 40 2.61 -33.98 -2.42
CA GLU A 40 2.72 -32.55 -2.12
C GLU A 40 1.33 -31.91 -2.01
N ALA A 41 1.10 -31.12 -0.95
CA ALA A 41 -0.14 -30.36 -0.81
C ALA A 41 -0.34 -29.43 -2.01
N ALA A 42 -1.54 -29.43 -2.59
CA ALA A 42 -1.89 -28.50 -3.65
C ALA A 42 -1.60 -27.04 -3.23
N GLN A 43 -0.95 -26.27 -4.11
CA GLN A 43 -0.59 -24.88 -3.82
C GLN A 43 -1.84 -24.04 -3.52
N ALA A 44 -2.01 -23.66 -2.26
CA ALA A 44 -3.13 -22.84 -1.83
C ALA A 44 -2.86 -21.35 -2.08
N ARG A 45 -3.60 -20.73 -2.99
CA ARG A 45 -3.57 -19.27 -3.19
C ARG A 45 -4.13 -18.54 -1.97
N SER A 46 -3.54 -17.40 -1.60
CA SER A 46 -4.11 -16.51 -0.59
C SER A 46 -5.45 -15.94 -1.05
N VAL A 47 -6.44 -15.97 -0.17
CA VAL A 47 -7.80 -15.40 -0.39
C VAL A 47 -8.13 -14.33 0.67
N SER A 48 -7.11 -13.82 1.35
CA SER A 48 -7.27 -12.84 2.42
C SER A 48 -7.78 -11.51 1.87
N GLN A 49 -8.84 -10.95 2.47
CA GLN A 49 -9.43 -9.67 2.09
C GLN A 49 -9.02 -8.57 3.10
N LYS A 50 -7.71 -8.48 3.41
CA LYS A 50 -7.16 -7.59 4.45
C LYS A 50 -6.59 -6.26 3.92
N SER A 51 -6.96 -5.80 2.73
CA SER A 51 -6.62 -4.42 2.34
C SER A 51 -7.32 -3.43 3.28
N PHE A 52 -6.72 -2.25 3.51
CA PHE A 52 -7.26 -1.28 4.45
C PHE A 52 -8.70 -0.87 4.12
N GLU A 53 -9.02 -0.74 2.83
CA GLU A 53 -10.38 -0.47 2.35
C GLU A 53 -11.32 -1.64 2.64
N MET A 54 -10.91 -2.88 2.36
CA MET A 54 -11.76 -4.06 2.60
C MET A 54 -12.01 -4.28 4.08
N VAL A 55 -11.00 -4.07 4.93
CA VAL A 55 -11.17 -4.18 6.40
C VAL A 55 -12.14 -3.11 6.89
N GLN A 56 -12.04 -1.87 6.41
CA GLN A 56 -12.98 -0.80 6.75
C GLN A 56 -14.40 -1.13 6.27
N ALA A 57 -14.55 -1.63 5.03
CA ALA A 57 -15.85 -2.00 4.48
C ALA A 57 -16.51 -3.15 5.28
N HIS A 58 -15.78 -4.24 5.54
CA HIS A 58 -16.30 -5.36 6.33
C HIS A 58 -16.66 -4.93 7.76
N PHE A 59 -15.88 -4.04 8.36
CA PHE A 59 -16.18 -3.49 9.68
C PHE A 59 -17.45 -2.64 9.66
N SER A 60 -17.62 -1.75 8.69
CA SER A 60 -18.86 -0.97 8.52
C SER A 60 -20.08 -1.85 8.27
N THR A 61 -19.96 -2.91 7.48
CA THR A 61 -21.06 -3.90 7.30
C THR A 61 -21.40 -4.59 8.62
N LEU A 62 -20.38 -4.96 9.41
CA LEU A 62 -20.60 -5.56 10.74
C LEU A 62 -21.33 -4.59 11.68
N LEU A 63 -21.01 -3.29 11.65
CA LEU A 63 -21.76 -2.30 12.44
C LEU A 63 -23.21 -2.18 11.99
N GLY A 64 -23.49 -2.28 10.69
CA GLY A 64 -24.85 -2.36 10.16
C GLY A 64 -25.63 -3.56 10.71
N ASP A 65 -25.01 -4.74 10.74
CA ASP A 65 -25.60 -5.96 11.31
C ASP A 65 -25.89 -5.81 12.81
N LEU A 66 -24.99 -5.16 13.56
CA LEU A 66 -25.17 -4.89 14.99
C LEU A 66 -26.28 -3.86 15.25
N ALA A 67 -26.35 -2.80 14.45
CA ALA A 67 -27.36 -1.76 14.57
C ALA A 67 -28.78 -2.26 14.23
N ALA A 68 -28.89 -3.21 13.30
CA ALA A 68 -30.16 -3.83 12.94
C ALA A 68 -30.68 -4.83 13.99
N ALA A 69 -29.84 -5.24 14.95
CA ALA A 69 -30.19 -6.20 15.98
C ALA A 69 -30.56 -5.48 17.30
N PRO A 70 -31.86 -5.33 17.64
CA PRO A 70 -32.27 -4.61 18.86
C PRO A 70 -31.79 -5.26 20.15
N ALA A 71 -31.40 -6.54 20.09
CA ALA A 71 -30.85 -7.29 21.20
C ALA A 71 -29.41 -6.85 21.56
N TYR A 72 -28.69 -6.16 20.68
CA TYR A 72 -27.33 -5.70 20.94
C TYR A 72 -27.31 -4.48 21.89
N ALA A 73 -27.21 -4.76 23.19
CA ALA A 73 -27.12 -3.77 24.25
C ALA A 73 -25.88 -4.01 25.14
N PRO A 74 -24.67 -3.70 24.66
CA PRO A 74 -23.45 -3.90 25.44
C PRO A 74 -23.38 -2.92 26.63
N ALA A 75 -22.88 -3.40 27.76
CA ALA A 75 -22.63 -2.56 28.94
C ALA A 75 -21.26 -1.85 28.90
N GLU A 76 -20.31 -2.40 28.13
CA GLU A 76 -18.96 -1.85 27.97
C GLU A 76 -18.97 -0.69 26.96
N GLU A 77 -18.43 0.47 27.36
CA GLU A 77 -18.41 1.68 26.54
C GLU A 77 -17.70 1.44 25.19
N GLU A 78 -16.58 0.71 25.19
CA GLU A 78 -15.79 0.39 24.00
C GLU A 78 -16.56 -0.43 22.95
N LEU A 79 -17.60 -1.15 23.36
CA LEU A 79 -18.42 -1.98 22.49
C LEU A 79 -19.71 -1.29 22.05
N THR A 80 -20.00 -0.09 22.55
CA THR A 80 -21.17 0.68 22.11
C THR A 80 -21.09 1.01 20.61
N LEU A 81 -22.25 1.10 19.96
CA LEU A 81 -22.31 1.41 18.53
C LEU A 81 -21.69 2.77 18.20
N SER A 82 -21.79 3.75 19.10
CA SER A 82 -21.18 5.07 18.93
C SER A 82 -19.66 5.00 18.87
N VAL A 83 -19.02 4.30 19.81
CA VAL A 83 -17.55 4.14 19.84
C VAL A 83 -17.06 3.32 18.66
N LEU A 84 -17.76 2.25 18.32
CA LEU A 84 -17.40 1.43 17.15
C LEU A 84 -17.57 2.20 15.84
N GLN A 85 -18.61 3.04 15.71
CA GLN A 85 -18.81 3.90 14.55
C GLN A 85 -17.70 4.95 14.44
N ALA A 86 -17.34 5.61 15.54
CA ALA A 86 -16.22 6.56 15.57
C ALA A 86 -14.90 5.91 15.10
N ARG A 87 -14.67 4.64 15.47
CA ARG A 87 -13.53 3.87 14.97
C ARG A 87 -13.60 3.60 13.47
N ALA A 88 -14.77 3.25 12.93
CA ALA A 88 -14.95 3.03 11.50
C ALA A 88 -14.72 4.32 10.70
N ASP A 89 -15.18 5.45 11.23
CA ASP A 89 -14.98 6.78 10.62
C ASP A 89 -13.51 7.19 10.66
N ALA A 90 -12.81 6.93 11.76
CA ALA A 90 -11.36 7.16 11.86
C ALA A 90 -10.57 6.32 10.84
N MET A 91 -10.94 5.04 10.64
CA MET A 91 -10.34 4.20 9.60
C MET A 91 -10.58 4.76 8.20
N LYS A 92 -11.81 5.20 7.90
CA LYS A 92 -12.15 5.81 6.61
C LYS A 92 -11.37 7.10 6.38
N ALA A 93 -11.26 7.96 7.40
CA ALA A 93 -10.51 9.21 7.33
C ALA A 93 -9.03 8.95 7.06
N ALA A 94 -8.41 8.00 7.76
CA ALA A 94 -7.01 7.61 7.55
C ALA A 94 -6.78 7.09 6.12
N ASN A 95 -7.65 6.21 5.61
CA ASN A 95 -7.54 5.70 4.24
C ASN A 95 -7.66 6.84 3.21
N THR A 96 -8.60 7.76 3.43
CA THR A 96 -8.84 8.89 2.49
C THR A 96 -7.68 9.89 2.51
N ALA A 97 -7.04 10.09 3.67
CA ALA A 97 -5.93 11.03 3.80
C ALA A 97 -4.68 10.62 3.01
N VAL A 98 -4.49 9.33 2.71
CA VAL A 98 -3.34 8.84 1.95
C VAL A 98 -3.42 9.22 0.46
N VAL A 99 -4.62 9.34 -0.09
CA VAL A 99 -4.84 9.61 -1.53
C VAL A 99 -4.12 10.88 -2.02
N PRO A 100 -4.31 12.07 -1.41
CA PRO A 100 -3.58 13.26 -1.85
C PRO A 100 -2.07 13.18 -1.59
N LEU A 101 -1.65 12.50 -0.52
CA LEU A 101 -0.22 12.32 -0.20
C LEU A 101 0.49 11.45 -1.24
N GLU A 102 -0.16 10.39 -1.73
CA GLU A 102 0.37 9.55 -2.80
C GLU A 102 0.51 10.31 -4.12
N ALA A 103 -0.47 11.15 -4.45
CA ALA A 103 -0.40 12.03 -5.62
C ALA A 103 0.75 13.03 -5.50
N GLU A 104 0.92 13.66 -4.33
CA GLU A 104 2.01 14.61 -4.08
C GLU A 104 3.39 13.94 -4.12
N LEU A 105 3.52 12.73 -3.56
CA LEU A 105 4.75 11.94 -3.61
C LEU A 105 5.10 11.60 -5.05
N THR A 106 4.15 11.09 -5.83
CA THR A 106 4.36 10.72 -7.23
C THR A 106 4.77 11.94 -8.06
N ALA A 107 4.10 13.08 -7.89
CA ALA A 107 4.46 14.33 -8.56
C ALA A 107 5.88 14.81 -8.17
N SER A 108 6.27 14.64 -6.90
CA SER A 108 7.60 15.03 -6.42
C SER A 108 8.71 14.10 -6.95
N LEU A 109 8.46 12.79 -7.01
CA LEU A 109 9.36 11.84 -7.65
C LEU A 109 9.52 12.13 -9.14
N LEU A 110 8.44 12.49 -9.82
CA LEU A 110 8.48 12.90 -11.22
C LEU A 110 9.34 14.15 -11.44
N ARG A 111 9.10 15.23 -10.67
CA ARG A 111 9.91 16.46 -10.76
C ARG A 111 11.39 16.18 -10.52
N ARG A 112 11.68 15.32 -9.53
CA ARG A 112 13.04 14.87 -9.24
C ARG A 112 13.64 14.17 -10.46
N ASP A 113 12.95 13.20 -11.03
CA ASP A 113 13.48 12.41 -12.13
C ASP A 113 13.67 13.26 -13.41
N ILE A 114 12.78 14.21 -13.69
CA ILE A 114 12.99 15.21 -14.75
C ILE A 114 14.25 16.03 -14.48
N ALA A 115 14.41 16.57 -13.27
CA ALA A 115 15.59 17.39 -12.93
C ALA A 115 16.92 16.62 -13.07
N PHE A 116 16.95 15.31 -12.78
CA PHE A 116 18.16 14.51 -12.91
C PHE A 116 18.39 13.97 -14.33
N TYR A 117 17.34 13.56 -15.03
CA TYR A 117 17.45 12.66 -16.19
C TYR A 117 16.80 13.19 -17.47
N ALA A 118 16.22 14.41 -17.47
CA ALA A 118 15.72 15.03 -18.70
C ALA A 118 16.80 15.08 -19.79
N GLU A 119 16.39 14.88 -21.05
CA GLU A 119 17.30 14.89 -22.19
C GLU A 119 17.93 16.27 -22.38
N GLY A 120 19.26 16.30 -22.49
CA GLY A 120 20.06 17.50 -22.75
C GLY A 120 20.13 18.52 -21.60
N THR A 121 19.17 18.50 -20.68
CA THR A 121 19.02 19.52 -19.62
C THR A 121 19.11 18.96 -18.21
N GLY A 122 18.93 17.64 -18.04
CA GLY A 122 19.04 16.98 -16.74
C GLY A 122 20.46 17.02 -16.18
N LEU A 123 20.58 16.90 -14.86
CA LEU A 123 21.88 16.93 -14.17
C LEU A 123 22.87 15.88 -14.71
N VAL A 124 22.39 14.69 -15.09
CA VAL A 124 23.28 13.64 -15.60
C VAL A 124 23.83 13.99 -16.99
N ASP A 125 22.99 14.46 -17.90
CA ASP A 125 23.43 14.83 -19.26
C ASP A 125 24.35 16.04 -19.23
N THR A 126 24.03 17.05 -18.42
CA THR A 126 24.89 18.22 -18.24
C THR A 126 26.24 17.83 -17.66
N ALA A 127 26.27 16.96 -16.64
CA ALA A 127 27.52 16.47 -16.08
C ALA A 127 28.34 15.65 -17.07
N LEU A 128 27.69 14.82 -17.90
CA LEU A 128 28.35 14.07 -18.97
C LEU A 128 28.92 15.00 -20.05
N ALA A 129 28.18 16.01 -20.47
CA ALA A 129 28.63 17.00 -21.45
C ALA A 129 29.84 17.82 -20.94
N VAL A 130 29.80 18.26 -19.68
CA VAL A 130 30.94 18.94 -19.03
C VAL A 130 32.14 18.01 -18.93
N LYS A 131 31.93 16.75 -18.56
CA LYS A 131 32.99 15.74 -18.48
C LYS A 131 33.64 15.51 -19.84
N GLU A 132 32.85 15.43 -20.91
CA GLU A 132 33.35 15.28 -22.28
C GLU A 132 34.17 16.50 -22.71
N TYR A 133 33.68 17.72 -22.45
CA TYR A 133 34.42 18.94 -22.72
C TYR A 133 35.77 18.98 -21.99
N ILE A 134 35.78 18.72 -20.68
CA ILE A 134 37.03 18.65 -19.89
C ILE A 134 37.96 17.56 -20.45
N GLY A 135 37.41 16.43 -20.89
CA GLY A 135 38.16 15.33 -21.49
C GLY A 135 38.86 15.70 -22.80
N SER A 136 38.31 16.67 -23.55
CA SER A 136 38.89 17.19 -24.80
C SER A 136 40.09 18.13 -24.60
N LEU A 137 40.28 18.68 -23.40
CA LEU A 137 41.38 19.57 -23.08
C LEU A 137 42.72 18.82 -22.98
N ASP A 138 43.81 19.52 -23.27
CA ASP A 138 45.17 18.99 -23.16
C ASP A 138 45.48 18.61 -21.70
N ARG A 139 45.63 17.31 -21.45
CA ARG A 139 45.82 16.71 -20.13
C ARG A 139 47.14 17.12 -19.48
N ALA A 140 48.14 17.53 -20.27
CA ALA A 140 49.40 18.04 -19.75
C ALA A 140 49.23 19.45 -19.17
N LYS A 141 48.30 20.24 -19.72
CA LYS A 141 47.99 21.62 -19.28
C LYS A 141 46.89 21.68 -18.25
N VAL A 142 45.96 20.72 -18.26
CA VAL A 142 44.82 20.64 -17.34
C VAL A 142 44.80 19.29 -16.64
N PRO A 143 45.56 19.14 -15.53
CA PRO A 143 45.61 17.88 -14.76
C PRO A 143 44.23 17.41 -14.27
N ALA A 144 43.28 18.34 -14.06
CA ALA A 144 41.91 18.05 -13.65
C ALA A 144 41.18 17.12 -14.65
N ALA A 145 41.56 17.12 -15.93
CA ALA A 145 40.96 16.25 -16.94
C ALA A 145 41.19 14.75 -16.67
N VAL A 146 42.33 14.40 -16.07
CA VAL A 146 42.64 13.01 -15.67
C VAL A 146 41.76 12.58 -14.50
N GLY A 147 41.45 13.49 -13.57
CA GLY A 147 40.55 13.25 -12.45
C GLY A 147 39.09 13.11 -12.89
N ALA A 148 38.64 14.03 -13.75
CA ALA A 148 37.26 14.08 -14.23
C ALA A 148 36.82 12.76 -14.90
N ALA A 149 37.73 12.11 -15.64
CA ALA A 149 37.49 10.84 -16.32
C ALA A 149 36.98 9.72 -15.37
N LYS A 150 37.36 9.77 -14.08
CA LYS A 150 37.03 8.73 -13.09
C LYS A 150 35.58 8.78 -12.61
N PHE A 151 34.91 9.94 -12.69
CA PHE A 151 33.52 10.06 -12.24
C PHE A 151 32.59 9.29 -13.18
N LYS A 152 31.69 8.48 -12.60
CA LYS A 152 30.71 7.71 -13.37
C LYS A 152 29.32 8.27 -13.08
N PHE A 153 28.63 8.69 -14.13
CA PHE A 153 27.23 9.08 -14.05
C PHE A 153 26.38 7.96 -14.65
N ARG A 154 25.25 7.66 -14.02
CA ARG A 154 24.27 6.71 -14.53
C ARG A 154 23.00 7.45 -14.84
N ASN A 155 22.54 7.32 -16.08
CA ASN A 155 21.27 7.85 -16.50
C ASN A 155 20.19 6.77 -16.33
N PHE A 156 19.06 7.12 -15.72
CA PHE A 156 17.91 6.24 -15.57
C PHE A 156 16.74 6.67 -16.49
N ARG A 157 17.05 7.40 -17.58
CA ARG A 157 16.08 7.87 -18.57
C ARG A 157 15.21 6.77 -19.15
N ASP A 158 15.73 5.56 -19.36
CA ASP A 158 14.94 4.41 -19.81
C ASP A 158 13.69 4.16 -18.94
N ARG A 159 13.74 4.54 -17.65
CA ARG A 159 12.58 4.46 -16.74
C ARG A 159 11.54 5.55 -17.03
N LEU A 160 11.98 6.75 -17.39
CA LEU A 160 11.11 7.85 -17.82
C LEU A 160 10.48 7.56 -19.18
N GLU A 161 11.27 7.09 -20.15
CA GLU A 161 10.79 6.71 -21.49
C GLU A 161 9.75 5.60 -21.43
N LYS A 162 10.00 4.54 -20.65
CA LYS A 162 9.02 3.46 -20.43
C LYS A 162 7.73 3.93 -19.76
N ALA A 163 7.80 5.01 -18.99
CA ALA A 163 6.65 5.63 -18.35
C ALA A 163 5.96 6.67 -19.25
N GLY A 164 6.46 6.94 -20.46
CA GLY A 164 5.93 7.93 -21.39
C GLY A 164 6.16 9.38 -20.93
N LEU A 165 7.21 9.62 -20.15
CA LEU A 165 7.49 10.88 -19.46
C LEU A 165 8.82 11.52 -19.91
N ALA A 166 9.46 10.97 -20.94
CA ALA A 166 10.63 11.51 -21.61
C ALA A 166 10.27 11.87 -23.05
#